data_AF-A0A5B7ZP16-F1
#
_entry.id   AF-A0A5B7ZP16-F1
#
_cell.length_a   1.000
_cell.length_b   1.000
_cell.length_c   1.000
_cell.angle_alpha   90.00
_cell.angle_beta   90.00
_cell.angle_gamma   90.00
#
_symmetry.space_group_name_H-M   'P 1'
#
loop_
_entity.id
_entity.type
_entity.pdbx_description
1 polymer ?
#
loop_
_entity_poly.entity_id
_entity_poly.type
_entity_poly.pdbx_seq_one_letter_code
_entity_poly.pdbx_strand_id
1 'polypeptide(L)'
;MIDMRIIFAAMIISSCVSLSACSSADARAKKLLAANSIIQRQVASDIAVKIDWNQARVTSSYGGFFYVCGEATLNRPDAGQLTLNNANQRFIVTVNSSTKAGSALFDGSNEYGPKYVFDATWRDKCASAR
;
A
#
# COMPACT_ATOMS: atom_id res chain seq x y z
N MET A 1 -1.64 51.74 3.32
CA MET A 1 -1.05 51.32 2.04
C MET A 1 -0.18 50.11 2.32
N ILE A 2 -0.51 48.95 1.77
CA ILE A 2 0.29 47.73 1.95
C ILE A 2 1.47 47.83 0.98
N ASP A 3 2.68 47.71 1.52
CA ASP A 3 3.92 47.85 0.78
C ASP A 3 4.03 46.73 -0.28
N MET A 4 4.24 47.12 -1.53
CA MET A 4 4.26 46.24 -2.70
C MET A 4 5.34 45.14 -2.60
N ARG A 5 6.37 45.34 -1.77
CA ARG A 5 7.40 44.31 -1.48
C ARG A 5 6.88 43.14 -0.65
N ILE A 6 5.88 43.36 0.20
CA ILE A 6 5.26 42.33 1.04
C ILE A 6 4.40 41.38 0.19
N ILE A 7 3.75 41.92 -0.86
CA ILE A 7 2.91 41.14 -1.78
C ILE A 7 3.77 40.18 -2.62
N PHE A 8 4.93 40.63 -3.11
CA PHE A 8 5.87 39.77 -3.85
C PHE A 8 6.45 38.64 -2.99
N ALA A 9 6.81 38.92 -1.73
CA ALA A 9 7.29 37.89 -0.82
C ALA A 9 6.23 36.81 -0.54
N ALA A 10 4.96 37.20 -0.36
CA ALA A 10 3.86 36.27 -0.12
C ALA A 10 3.56 35.36 -1.34
N MET A 11 3.66 35.86 -2.57
CA MET A 11 3.47 35.06 -3.79
C MET A 11 4.59 34.04 -4.02
N ILE A 12 5.84 34.40 -3.68
CA ILE A 12 6.99 33.48 -3.79
C ILE A 12 6.86 32.35 -2.77
N ILE A 13 6.48 32.66 -1.53
CA ILE A 13 6.30 31.65 -0.48
C ILE A 13 5.14 30.70 -0.81
N SER A 14 4.02 31.21 -1.33
CA SER A 14 2.86 30.39 -1.75
C SER A 14 3.20 29.38 -2.86
N SER A 15 4.10 29.78 -3.78
CA SER A 15 4.54 28.91 -4.88
C SER A 15 5.42 27.75 -4.39
N CYS A 16 6.27 27.97 -3.39
CA CYS A 16 7.12 26.91 -2.82
C CYS A 16 6.33 25.84 -2.02
N VAL A 17 5.25 26.25 -1.34
CA VAL A 17 4.41 25.31 -0.57
C VAL A 17 3.61 24.40 -1.50
N SER A 18 3.17 24.93 -2.65
CA SER A 18 2.38 24.18 -3.64
C SER A 18 3.21 23.13 -4.40
N LEU A 19 4.48 23.42 -4.74
CA LEU A 19 5.34 22.43 -5.40
C LEU A 19 5.79 21.29 -4.48
N SER A 20 5.93 21.56 -3.19
CA SER A 20 6.43 20.57 -2.20
C SER A 20 5.39 19.48 -1.89
N ALA A 21 4.10 19.80 -1.95
CA ALA A 21 3.02 18.84 -1.73
C ALA A 21 2.85 17.87 -2.92
N CYS A 22 3.06 18.34 -4.15
CA CYS A 22 2.81 17.57 -5.37
C CYS A 22 3.84 16.43 -5.58
N SER A 23 5.09 16.63 -5.18
CA SER A 23 6.15 15.62 -5.33
C SER A 23 5.96 14.39 -4.43
N SER A 24 5.36 14.57 -3.26
CA SER A 24 5.17 13.50 -2.26
C SER A 24 4.01 12.56 -2.62
N ALA A 25 2.92 13.09 -3.17
CA ALA A 25 1.78 12.31 -3.63
C ALA A 25 2.15 11.37 -4.79
N ASP A 26 3.00 11.86 -5.71
CA ASP A 26 3.47 11.11 -6.86
C ASP A 26 4.39 9.93 -6.44
N ALA A 27 5.22 10.14 -5.40
CA ALA A 27 6.07 9.08 -4.85
C ALA A 27 5.27 7.96 -4.16
N ARG A 28 4.19 8.30 -3.43
CA ARG A 28 3.30 7.30 -2.82
C ARG A 28 2.55 6.52 -3.88
N ALA A 29 1.95 7.19 -4.87
CA ALA A 29 1.20 6.55 -5.94
C ALA A 29 2.04 5.52 -6.71
N LYS A 30 3.29 5.86 -7.06
CA LYS A 30 4.22 4.94 -7.73
C LYS A 30 4.52 3.69 -6.92
N LYS A 31 4.65 3.82 -5.60
CA LYS A 31 4.91 2.67 -4.70
C LYS A 31 3.69 1.76 -4.59
N LEU A 32 2.49 2.33 -4.50
CA LEU A 32 1.24 1.56 -4.50
C LEU A 32 1.02 0.83 -5.84
N LEU A 33 1.31 1.49 -6.96
CA LEU A 33 1.21 0.87 -8.28
C LEU A 33 2.15 -0.33 -8.42
N ALA A 34 3.39 -0.20 -7.95
CA ALA A 34 4.34 -1.31 -7.93
C ALA A 34 3.82 -2.49 -7.09
N ALA A 35 3.26 -2.21 -5.90
CA ALA A 35 2.69 -3.23 -5.04
C ALA A 35 1.47 -3.93 -5.68
N ASN A 36 0.58 -3.16 -6.32
CA ASN A 36 -0.55 -3.72 -7.06
C ASN A 36 -0.07 -4.68 -8.17
N SER A 37 0.96 -4.29 -8.94
CA SER A 37 1.49 -5.15 -9.99
C SER A 37 2.05 -6.48 -9.47
N ILE A 38 2.62 -6.49 -8.26
CA ILE A 38 3.12 -7.72 -7.62
C ILE A 38 1.96 -8.61 -7.19
N ILE A 39 0.94 -8.04 -6.55
CA ILE A 39 -0.26 -8.78 -6.15
C ILE A 39 -0.93 -9.43 -7.36
N GLN A 40 -1.17 -8.67 -8.42
CA GLN A 40 -1.82 -9.18 -9.63
C GLN A 40 -1.03 -10.30 -10.33
N ARG A 41 0.31 -10.33 -10.17
CA ARG A 41 1.15 -11.42 -10.71
C ARG A 41 1.17 -12.68 -9.84
N GLN A 42 0.86 -12.56 -8.55
CA GLN A 42 0.98 -13.66 -7.58
C GLN A 42 -0.36 -14.27 -7.20
N VAL A 43 -1.44 -13.48 -7.23
CA VAL A 43 -2.78 -13.99 -7.00
C VAL A 43 -3.23 -14.75 -8.25
N ALA A 44 -3.85 -15.92 -8.02
CA ALA A 44 -4.39 -16.72 -9.10
C ALA A 44 -5.48 -15.95 -9.86
N SER A 45 -5.54 -16.10 -11.18
CA SER A 45 -6.40 -15.31 -12.07
C SER A 45 -7.90 -15.46 -11.80
N ASP A 46 -8.29 -16.52 -11.09
CA ASP A 46 -9.65 -16.86 -10.70
C ASP A 46 -10.06 -16.24 -9.35
N ILE A 47 -9.14 -15.58 -8.64
CA ILE A 47 -9.41 -14.85 -7.41
C ILE A 47 -9.55 -13.35 -7.73
N ALA A 48 -10.73 -12.81 -7.49
CA ALA A 48 -10.95 -11.36 -7.49
C ALA A 48 -10.35 -10.74 -6.23
N VAL A 49 -9.51 -9.72 -6.42
CA VAL A 49 -8.82 -9.00 -5.34
C VAL A 49 -9.33 -7.56 -5.31
N LYS A 50 -9.95 -7.16 -4.20
CA LYS A 50 -10.35 -5.77 -3.97
C LYS A 50 -9.54 -5.18 -2.83
N ILE A 51 -8.77 -4.13 -3.11
CA ILE A 51 -7.92 -3.44 -2.12
C ILE A 51 -8.38 -2.00 -1.98
N ASP A 52 -8.53 -1.52 -0.74
CA ASP A 52 -8.69 -0.10 -0.46
C ASP A 52 -7.32 0.57 -0.37
N TRP A 53 -6.84 1.07 -1.51
CA TRP A 53 -5.55 1.76 -1.62
C TRP A 53 -5.49 3.09 -0.85
N ASN A 54 -6.63 3.65 -0.45
CA ASN A 54 -6.65 4.86 0.38
C ASN A 54 -6.23 4.53 1.82
N GLN A 55 -6.56 3.34 2.30
CA GLN A 55 -6.15 2.85 3.62
C GLN A 55 -4.79 2.12 3.60
N ALA A 56 -4.29 1.76 2.41
CA ALA A 56 -2.99 1.14 2.27
C ALA A 56 -1.85 2.08 2.73
N ARG A 57 -0.93 1.54 3.52
CA ARG A 57 0.22 2.27 4.05
C ARG A 57 1.49 1.84 3.35
N VAL A 58 2.37 2.81 3.14
CA VAL A 58 3.68 2.61 2.53
C VAL A 58 4.72 2.94 3.58
N THR A 59 5.52 1.96 3.98
CA THR A 59 6.56 2.18 5.00
C THR A 59 7.91 2.50 4.36
N SER A 60 8.80 3.07 5.18
CA SER A 60 10.11 3.56 4.77
C SER A 60 11.02 2.43 4.28
N SER A 61 11.94 2.81 3.39
CA SER A 61 12.83 1.87 2.72
C SER A 61 13.91 1.37 3.68
N TYR A 62 14.02 0.06 3.90
CA TYR A 62 15.09 -0.57 4.67
C TYR A 62 15.89 -1.50 3.76
N GLY A 63 17.21 -1.31 3.68
CA GLY A 63 18.06 -2.15 2.82
C GLY A 63 17.69 -2.09 1.33
N GLY A 64 17.11 -0.97 0.86
CA GLY A 64 16.66 -0.83 -0.52
C GLY A 64 15.27 -1.41 -0.80
N PHE A 65 14.53 -1.89 0.20
CA PHE A 65 13.16 -2.38 0.06
C PHE A 65 12.16 -1.46 0.75
N PHE A 66 11.03 -1.19 0.11
CA PHE A 66 9.87 -0.59 0.78
C PHE A 66 8.75 -1.62 0.93
N TYR A 67 7.88 -1.40 1.90
CA TYR A 67 6.75 -2.29 2.18
C TYR A 67 5.44 -1.55 1.98
N VAL A 68 4.42 -2.27 1.51
CA VAL A 68 3.05 -1.78 1.40
C VAL A 68 2.14 -2.71 2.18
N CYS A 69 1.45 -2.17 3.18
CA CYS A 69 0.53 -2.93 4.03
C CYS A 69 -0.91 -2.44 3.82
N GLY A 70 -1.87 -3.32 3.95
CA GLY A 70 -3.29 -2.95 3.88
C GLY A 70 -4.20 -4.16 4.06
N GLU A 71 -5.46 -3.98 3.66
CA GLU A 71 -6.46 -5.03 3.66
C GLU A 71 -6.98 -5.24 2.24
N ALA A 72 -7.23 -6.51 1.92
CA ALA A 72 -7.79 -6.96 0.66
C ALA A 72 -8.99 -7.87 0.94
N THR A 73 -10.07 -7.68 0.20
CA THR A 73 -11.15 -8.66 0.12
C THR A 73 -10.83 -9.59 -1.04
N LEU A 74 -10.63 -10.87 -0.75
CA LEU A 74 -10.43 -11.92 -1.74
C LEU A 74 -11.74 -12.65 -1.99
N ASN A 75 -12.11 -12.79 -3.26
CA ASN A 75 -13.30 -13.52 -3.67
C ASN A 75 -12.97 -14.49 -4.80
N ARG A 76 -13.17 -15.78 -4.55
CA ARG A 76 -13.11 -16.84 -5.56
C ARG A 76 -14.51 -17.43 -5.70
N PRO A 77 -15.22 -17.13 -6.80
CA PRO A 77 -16.58 -17.62 -7.01
C PRO A 77 -16.54 -19.12 -7.35
N ASP A 78 -16.65 -19.99 -6.36
CA ASP A 78 -16.87 -21.44 -6.54
C ASP A 78 -17.30 -22.10 -5.21
N ALA A 79 -17.69 -23.38 -5.21
CA ALA A 79 -18.11 -24.15 -4.02
C ALA A 79 -17.12 -25.27 -3.60
N GLY A 80 -15.84 -25.13 -3.97
CA GLY A 80 -14.78 -26.10 -3.67
C GLY A 80 -14.06 -25.88 -2.33
N GLN A 81 -13.09 -26.73 -2.00
CA GLN A 81 -12.28 -26.60 -0.78
C GLN A 81 -11.44 -25.31 -0.70
N LEU A 82 -11.30 -24.58 -1.81
CA LEU A 82 -10.54 -23.33 -1.90
C LEU A 82 -11.44 -22.11 -2.14
N THR A 83 -12.75 -22.22 -1.88
CA THR A 83 -13.69 -21.10 -1.98
C THR A 83 -13.31 -19.97 -1.04
N LEU A 84 -13.27 -18.75 -1.58
CA LEU A 84 -13.11 -17.52 -0.82
C LEU A 84 -14.37 -16.69 -1.04
N ASN A 85 -15.23 -16.57 -0.03
CA ASN A 85 -16.43 -15.74 -0.11
C ASN A 85 -16.18 -14.42 0.60
N ASN A 86 -15.75 -13.41 -0.15
CA ASN A 86 -15.42 -12.08 0.37
C ASN A 86 -14.50 -12.11 1.61
N ALA A 87 -13.49 -12.99 1.59
CA ALA A 87 -12.59 -13.18 2.71
C ALA A 87 -11.72 -11.93 2.88
N ASN A 88 -11.87 -11.25 4.01
CA ASN A 88 -11.03 -10.10 4.36
C ASN A 88 -9.68 -10.59 4.90
N GLN A 89 -8.61 -10.20 4.22
CA GLN A 89 -7.24 -10.57 4.55
C GLN A 89 -6.35 -9.35 4.61
N ARG A 90 -5.48 -9.31 5.61
CA ARG A 90 -4.39 -8.33 5.65
C ARG A 90 -3.34 -8.76 4.65
N PHE A 91 -2.67 -7.81 4.01
CA PHE A 91 -1.56 -8.10 3.11
C PHE A 91 -0.33 -7.26 3.44
N ILE A 92 0.83 -7.80 3.06
CA ILE A 92 2.10 -7.10 3.04
C ILE A 92 2.76 -7.37 1.70
N VAL A 93 3.14 -6.31 1.00
CA VAL A 93 3.96 -6.40 -0.21
C VAL A 93 5.34 -5.86 0.08
N THR A 94 6.36 -6.69 -0.10
CA THR A 94 7.77 -6.27 -0.08
C THR A 94 8.19 -5.93 -1.50
N VAL A 95 8.75 -4.74 -1.71
CA VAL A 95 9.16 -4.28 -3.04
C VAL A 95 10.60 -3.79 -3.00
N ASN A 96 11.45 -4.37 -3.85
CA ASN A 96 12.78 -3.86 -4.10
C ASN A 96 12.68 -2.49 -4.80
N SER A 97 13.26 -1.46 -4.20
CA SER A 97 13.16 -0.08 -4.69
C SER A 97 13.81 0.11 -6.06
N SER A 98 14.85 -0.67 -6.36
CA SER A 98 15.63 -0.57 -7.60
C SER A 98 15.02 -1.39 -8.73
N THR A 99 14.73 -2.67 -8.48
CA THR A 99 14.27 -3.60 -9.53
C THR A 99 12.76 -3.67 -9.67
N LYS A 100 12.01 -3.13 -8.70
CA LYS A 100 10.54 -3.28 -8.58
C LYS A 100 10.06 -4.73 -8.47
N ALA A 101 10.97 -5.69 -8.30
CA ALA A 101 10.66 -7.07 -7.97
C ALA A 101 10.23 -7.18 -6.50
N GLY A 102 9.45 -8.20 -6.18
CA GLY A 102 8.91 -8.33 -4.84
C GLY A 102 7.96 -9.50 -4.66
N SER A 103 7.40 -9.58 -3.46
CA SER A 103 6.42 -10.59 -3.08
C SER A 103 5.31 -10.00 -2.23
N ALA A 104 4.11 -10.55 -2.39
CA ALA A 104 2.94 -10.29 -1.59
C ALA A 104 2.68 -11.50 -0.68
N LEU A 105 2.39 -11.21 0.58
CA LEU A 105 1.93 -12.18 1.56
C LEU A 105 0.56 -11.74 2.06
N PHE A 106 -0.36 -12.69 2.20
CA PHE A 106 -1.68 -12.49 2.76
C PHE A 106 -1.79 -13.23 4.10
N ASP A 107 -2.33 -12.57 5.11
CA ASP A 107 -2.67 -13.15 6.40
C ASP A 107 -3.97 -13.96 6.25
N GLY A 108 -4.09 -15.04 7.02
CA GLY A 108 -5.32 -15.82 7.09
C GLY A 108 -6.52 -14.95 7.46
N SER A 109 -7.71 -15.34 6.97
CA SER A 109 -8.95 -14.62 7.26
C SER A 109 -9.24 -14.62 8.77
N ASN A 110 -9.80 -13.51 9.24
CA ASN A 110 -10.31 -13.39 10.61
C ASN A 110 -11.60 -14.19 10.83
N GLU A 111 -12.25 -14.62 9.74
CA GLU A 111 -13.65 -15.01 9.72
C GLU A 111 -13.85 -16.52 9.83
N TYR A 112 -13.05 -17.37 9.16
CA TYR A 112 -13.19 -18.84 9.24
C TYR A 112 -11.88 -19.59 8.93
N GLY A 113 -11.54 -20.62 9.74
CA GLY A 113 -10.43 -21.56 9.50
C GLY A 113 -9.13 -21.28 10.28
N PRO A 114 -8.09 -22.12 10.08
CA PRO A 114 -6.78 -21.92 10.72
C PRO A 114 -6.17 -20.58 10.27
N LYS A 115 -5.87 -19.73 11.26
CA LYS A 115 -5.30 -18.40 11.04
C LYS A 115 -3.81 -18.51 10.74
N TYR A 116 -3.44 -18.18 9.50
CA TYR A 116 -2.04 -17.98 9.14
C TYR A 116 -1.63 -16.55 9.46
N VAL A 117 -1.33 -16.29 10.73
CA VAL A 117 -0.98 -14.96 11.23
C VAL A 117 0.42 -14.58 10.76
N PHE A 118 0.60 -13.34 10.31
CA PHE A 118 1.95 -12.80 10.11
C PHE A 118 2.79 -12.94 11.38
N ASP A 119 4.03 -13.38 11.23
CA ASP A 119 4.98 -13.39 12.34
C ASP A 119 5.20 -11.97 12.89
N ALA A 120 5.76 -11.88 14.10
CA ALA A 120 5.98 -10.60 14.76
C ALA A 120 6.86 -9.64 13.93
N THR A 121 7.87 -10.17 13.24
CA THR A 121 8.79 -9.41 12.38
C THR A 121 8.05 -8.69 11.25
N TRP A 122 7.09 -9.38 10.62
CA TRP A 122 6.27 -8.82 9.55
C TRP A 122 5.24 -7.82 10.06
N ARG A 123 4.62 -8.10 11.21
CA ARG A 123 3.72 -7.15 11.87
C ARG A 123 4.43 -5.84 12.22
N ASP A 124 5.67 -5.90 12.67
CA ASP A 124 6.47 -4.71 13.00
C ASP A 124 6.72 -3.82 11.78
N LYS A 125 6.83 -4.41 10.57
CA LYS A 125 6.92 -3.64 9.32
C LYS A 125 5.63 -2.90 8.97
N CYS A 126 4.50 -3.28 9.59
CA CYS A 126 3.19 -2.67 9.43
C CYS A 126 2.64 -2.05 10.73
N ALA A 127 3.41 -2.01 11.82
CA ALA A 127 2.93 -1.62 13.16
C ALA A 127 2.54 -0.14 13.26
N SER A 128 3.02 0.69 12.34
CA SER A 128 2.58 2.09 12.20
C SER A 128 1.30 2.25 11.38
N ALA A 129 0.57 1.16 11.08
CA ALA A 129 -0.61 1.16 10.21
C ALA A 129 -1.99 1.16 10.89
N ARG A 130 -2.05 1.49 12.18
CA ARG A 130 -3.31 1.74 12.90
C ARG A 130 -3.86 3.14 12.65
#